data_AF-A0AAP9DUV5-F1
#
_entry.id   AF-A0AAP9DUV5-F1
#
_cell.length_a   1.000
_cell.length_b   1.000
_cell.length_c   1.000
_cell.angle_alpha   90.00
_cell.angle_beta   90.00
_cell.angle_gamma   90.00
#
_symmetry.space_group_name_H-M   'P 1'
#
loop_
_entity.id
_entity.type
_entity.pdbx_description
1 polymer ?
#
loop_
_entity_poly.entity_id
_entity_poly.type
_entity_poly.pdbx_seq_one_letter_code
_entity_poly.pdbx_strand_id
1 'polypeptide(L)' 'MGKQRTVREVLQALKAAGFYKSPTHGKGTSHRRYIHKDDPKRYADVSYHSSGDVLAKGTLKSIERTSGVKF' A
#
# COMPACT_ATOMS: atom_id res chain seq x y z
N MET A 1 -1.87 -22.02 2.49
CA MET A 1 -0.79 -21.11 2.03
C MET A 1 -1.38 -19.73 1.78
N GLY A 2 -1.16 -18.77 2.68
CA GLY A 2 -1.76 -17.43 2.58
C GLY A 2 -1.07 -16.60 1.51
N LYS A 3 -1.85 -15.98 0.61
CA LYS A 3 -1.36 -15.19 -0.52
C LYS A 3 -0.35 -14.14 -0.05
N GLN A 4 0.90 -14.34 -0.42
CA GLN A 4 1.96 -13.35 -0.36
C GLN A 4 1.89 -12.55 -1.67
N ARG A 5 2.09 -11.24 -1.59
CA ARG A 5 2.11 -10.35 -2.76
C ARG A 5 3.35 -9.50 -2.71
N THR A 6 3.93 -9.25 -3.87
CA THR A 6 5.01 -8.29 -3.98
C THR A 6 4.49 -6.87 -3.79
N VAL A 7 5.37 -5.98 -3.32
CA VAL A 7 5.09 -4.55 -3.24
C VAL A 7 4.62 -4.03 -4.59
N ARG A 8 5.27 -4.45 -5.70
CA ARG A 8 4.87 -4.06 -7.05
C ARG A 8 3.40 -4.33 -7.33
N GLU A 9 2.91 -5.54 -7.05
CA GLU A 9 1.50 -5.91 -7.26
C GLU A 9 0.57 -5.05 -6.41
N VAL A 10 0.90 -4.85 -5.13
CA VAL A 10 0.11 -4.03 -4.22
C VAL A 10 0.04 -2.58 -4.69
N LEU A 11 1.16 -1.99 -5.10
CA LEU A 11 1.21 -0.62 -5.61
C LEU A 11 0.43 -0.48 -6.92
N GLN A 12 0.46 -1.47 -7.80
CA GLN A 12 -0.33 -1.47 -9.03
C GLN A 12 -1.83 -1.51 -8.73
N ALA A 13 -2.26 -2.39 -7.82
CA ALA A 13 -3.66 -2.47 -7.41
C ALA A 13 -4.14 -1.19 -6.70
N LEU A 14 -3.34 -0.62 -5.81
CA LEU A 14 -3.63 0.68 -5.17
C LEU A 14 -3.74 1.81 -6.21
N LYS A 15 -2.81 1.88 -7.18
CA LYS A 15 -2.85 2.88 -8.25
C LYS A 15 -4.11 2.73 -9.12
N ALA A 16 -4.48 1.50 -9.48
CA ALA A 16 -5.71 1.22 -10.23
C ALA A 16 -6.97 1.62 -9.44
N ALA A 17 -6.93 1.48 -8.12
CA ALA A 17 -7.99 1.93 -7.21
C ALA A 17 -7.97 3.44 -6.93
N GLY A 18 -7.11 4.24 -7.59
CA GLY A 18 -7.10 5.71 -7.44
C GLY A 18 -6.26 6.23 -6.28
N PHE A 19 -5.40 5.40 -5.69
CA PHE A 19 -4.44 5.85 -4.69
C PHE A 19 -3.18 6.44 -5.32
N TYR A 20 -2.65 7.48 -4.69
CA TYR A 20 -1.39 8.12 -5.07
C TYR A 20 -0.51 8.32 -3.85
N LYS A 21 0.79 8.50 -4.08
CA LYS A 21 1.75 8.69 -2.99
C LYS A 21 1.48 10.01 -2.27
N SER A 22 1.39 9.97 -0.94
CA SER A 22 1.27 11.17 -0.14
C SER A 22 2.53 12.04 -0.29
N PRO A 23 2.39 13.35 -0.60
CA PRO A 23 3.55 14.24 -0.76
C PRO A 23 4.23 14.60 0.57
N THR A 24 3.52 14.46 1.69
CA THR A 24 3.97 14.88 3.01
C THR A 24 4.45 13.73 3.90
N HIS A 25 4.25 12.47 3.49
CA HIS A 25 4.58 11.29 4.30
C HIS A 25 5.74 10.49 3.71
N GLY A 26 6.69 10.08 4.56
CA GLY A 26 7.81 9.22 4.16
C GLY A 26 9.06 9.96 3.66
N LYS A 27 9.32 11.20 4.10
CA LYS A 27 10.62 11.84 3.87
C LYS A 27 11.70 11.07 4.63
N GLY A 28 12.57 10.38 3.90
CA GLY A 28 13.73 9.66 4.45
C GLY A 28 13.43 8.30 5.08
N THR A 29 12.22 7.76 4.92
CA THR A 29 11.85 6.46 5.50
C THR A 29 11.43 5.46 4.42
N SER A 30 11.58 4.17 4.73
CA SER A 30 11.07 3.07 3.90
C SER A 30 9.54 2.95 3.96
N HIS A 31 8.88 3.73 4.81
CA HIS A 31 7.43 3.78 4.95
C HIS A 31 6.84 4.84 4.02
N ARG A 32 6.01 4.39 3.09
CA ARG A 32 5.33 5.28 2.14
C ARG A 32 3.84 5.12 2.33
N ARG A 33 3.16 6.24 2.60
CA ARG A 33 1.70 6.29 2.66
C ARG A 33 1.14 6.66 1.31
N TYR A 34 0.15 5.90 0.88
CA TYR A 34 -0.68 6.20 -0.28
C TYR A 34 -2.06 6.61 0.19
N ILE A 35 -2.60 7.66 -0.42
CA ILE A 35 -3.90 8.25 -0.07
C ILE A 35 -4.81 8.19 -1.30
N HIS A 36 -6.10 8.01 -1.08
CA HIS A 36 -7.08 7.96 -2.16
C HIS A 36 -7.39 9.38 -2.67
N LYS A 37 -7.55 9.55 -3.98
CA LYS A 37 -7.84 10.85 -4.60
C LYS A 37 -9.18 11.47 -4.18
N ASP A 38 -10.20 10.65 -3.97
CA ASP A 38 -11.57 11.11 -3.66
C ASP A 38 -11.95 10.96 -2.18
N ASP A 39 -11.18 10.21 -1.39
CA ASP A 39 -11.53 9.90 0.01
C ASP A 39 -10.28 9.96 0.91
N PRO A 40 -10.04 11.08 1.61
CA PRO A 40 -8.84 11.23 2.44
C PRO A 40 -8.82 10.30 3.66
N LYS A 41 -9.94 9.64 4.01
CA LYS A 41 -9.98 8.64 5.10
C LYS A 41 -9.41 7.29 4.67
N ARG A 42 -9.33 7.02 3.36
CA ARG A 42 -8.74 5.80 2.81
C ARG A 42 -7.26 6.00 2.56
N TYR A 43 -6.45 5.17 3.22
CA TYR A 43 -5.01 5.18 3.04
C TYR A 43 -4.43 3.77 3.11
N ALA A 44 -3.26 3.61 2.49
CA ALA A 44 -2.45 2.40 2.53
C ALA A 44 -1.04 2.76 2.98
N ASP A 45 -0.62 2.24 4.12
CA ASP A 45 0.77 2.36 4.57
C ASP A 45 1.56 1.15 4.05
N VAL A 46 2.58 1.40 3.22
CA VAL A 46 3.37 0.36 2.60
C VAL A 46 4.84 0.59 2.92
N SER A 47 5.42 -0.35 3.65
CA SER A 47 6.85 -0.36 4.00
C SER A 47 7.62 -1.23 3.02
N TYR A 48 8.60 -0.66 2.32
CA TYR A 48 9.44 -1.40 1.39
C TYR A 48 10.77 -0.72 1.11
N HIS A 49 11.80 -1.52 0.85
CA HIS A 49 13.10 -1.05 0.37
C HIS A 49 13.20 -1.20 -1.15
N SER A 50 12.66 -2.30 -1.68
CA SER A 50 12.61 -2.61 -3.11
C SER A 50 11.22 -3.00 -3.58
N SER A 51 10.94 -2.81 -4.87
CA SER A 51 9.62 -3.14 -5.45
C SER A 51 9.36 -4.66 -5.51
N GLY A 52 10.41 -5.48 -5.42
CA GLY A 52 10.33 -6.93 -5.38
C GLY A 52 10.09 -7.50 -3.98
N ASP A 53 10.08 -6.66 -2.94
CA ASP A 53 9.86 -7.11 -1.56
C ASP A 53 8.47 -7.74 -1.44
N VAL A 54 8.38 -8.80 -0.65
CA VAL A 54 7.14 -9.54 -0.44
C VAL A 54 6.48 -9.05 0.84
N LEU A 55 5.21 -8.65 0.73
CA LEU A 55 4.40 -8.28 1.87
C LEU A 55 3.74 -9.52 2.49
N ALA A 56 3.96 -9.69 3.79
CA ALA A 56 3.34 -10.73 4.57
C ALA A 56 1.81 -10.53 4.63
N LYS A 57 1.07 -11.63 4.80
CA LYS A 57 -0.40 -11.65 4.89
C LYS A 57 -0.96 -10.66 5.91
N GLY A 58 -0.29 -10.49 7.06
CA GLY A 58 -0.71 -9.56 8.10
C GLY A 58 -0.70 -8.10 7.61
N THR A 59 0.37 -7.73 6.92
CA THR A 59 0.51 -6.40 6.30
C THR A 59 -0.53 -6.19 5.22
N LEU A 60 -0.73 -7.17 4.33
CA LEU A 60 -1.77 -7.11 3.32
C LEU A 60 -3.14 -6.88 3.96
N LYS A 61 -3.53 -7.69 4.94
CA LYS A 61 -4.83 -7.57 5.62
C LYS A 61 -5.01 -6.21 6.31
N SER A 62 -3.93 -5.64 6.85
CA SER A 62 -3.94 -4.30 7.41
C SER A 62 -4.22 -3.24 6.34
N ILE A 63 -3.52 -3.33 5.20
CA ILE A 63 -3.73 -2.44 4.05
C ILE A 63 -5.16 -2.60 3.51
N GLU A 64 -5.67 -3.82 3.36
CA GLU A 64 -7.04 -4.07 2.90
C GLU A 64 -8.07 -3.39 3.81
N ARG A 65 -7.84 -3.43 5.13
CA ARG A 65 -8.74 -2.82 6.12
C ARG A 65 -8.75 -1.29 6.03
N THR A 66 -7.62 -0.65 5.82
CA THR A 66 -7.52 0.83 5.80
C THR A 66 -7.81 1.42 4.42
N SER A 67 -7.44 0.72 3.34
CA SER A 67 -7.62 1.17 1.96
C SER A 67 -8.95 0.73 1.34
N GLY A 68 -9.51 -0.39 1.81
CA GLY A 68 -10.68 -1.04 1.20
C GLY A 68 -10.36 -1.81 -0.09
N VAL A 69 -9.10 -1.87 -0.51
CA VAL A 69 -8.63 -2.62 -1.70
C VAL A 69 -8.30 -4.05 -1.28
N LYS A 70 -8.68 -5.06 -2.06
CA LYS A 70 -8.39 -6.49 -1.79
C LYS A 70 -7.29 -7.03 -2.70
N PHE A 71 -6.42 -7.91 -2.20
CA PHE A 71 -5.24 -8.44 -2.93
C PHE A 71 -5.22 -9.98 -3.12
#